data_AF-A0A150ND05-F1
#
_entry.id   AF-A0A150ND05-F1
#
_cell.length_a   1.000
_cell.length_b   1.000
_cell.length_c   1.000
_cell.angle_alpha   90.00
_cell.angle_beta   90.00
_cell.angle_gamma   90.00
#
_symmetry.space_group_name_H-M   'P 1'
#
loop_
_entity.id
_entity.type
_entity.pdbx_description
1 polymer ?
#
loop_
_entity_poly.entity_id
_entity_poly.type
_entity_poly.pdbx_seq_one_letter_code
_entity_poly.pdbx_strand_id
1 'polypeptide(L)'
;MKNPDVKELAYEKTPTASLLQLARLMAQTKAKLDRIVCPALIFVSDEDHVVPPGNADIIFQGISSTEKEIVRLRNSYHVATLDYDQPMIIERSLEFFAKHAG
;
A
#
# COMPACT_ATOMS: atom_id res chain seq x y z
N MET A 1 -5.18 12.14 -8.13
CA MET A 1 -6.26 11.16 -7.88
C MET A 1 -7.13 11.03 -9.12
N LYS A 2 -7.85 9.92 -9.30
CA LYS A 2 -8.85 9.79 -10.37
C LYS A 2 -10.12 10.54 -10.01
N ASN A 3 -10.54 10.49 -8.75
CA ASN A 3 -11.65 11.27 -8.23
C ASN A 3 -11.29 12.77 -8.18
N PRO A 4 -11.99 13.64 -8.94
CA PRO A 4 -11.70 15.07 -8.98
C PRO A 4 -12.27 15.84 -7.79
N ASP A 5 -13.21 15.25 -7.05
CA ASP A 5 -13.91 15.91 -5.94
C ASP A 5 -13.12 15.85 -4.63
N VAL A 6 -12.03 15.10 -4.61
CA VAL A 6 -11.15 14.91 -3.45
C VAL A 6 -9.81 15.59 -3.69
N LYS A 7 -9.24 16.12 -2.61
CA LYS A 7 -7.92 16.73 -2.62
C LYS A 7 -7.05 16.05 -1.58
N GLU A 8 -5.86 15.64 -2.00
CA GLU A 8 -4.82 15.18 -1.08
C GLU A 8 -4.34 16.33 -0.19
N LEU A 9 -4.26 16.07 1.11
CA LEU A 9 -3.65 16.98 2.08
C LEU A 9 -2.17 16.58 2.23
N ALA A 10 -1.29 17.34 1.59
CA ALA A 10 0.16 17.16 1.66
C ALA A 10 0.87 18.52 1.70
N TYR A 11 2.13 18.53 2.17
CA TYR A 11 2.97 19.73 2.10
C TYR A 11 3.30 20.09 0.65
N GLU A 12 3.33 21.39 0.34
CA GLU A 12 3.68 21.88 -1.00
C GLU A 12 5.17 21.69 -1.34
N LYS A 13 6.00 21.42 -0.34
CA LYS A 13 7.43 21.15 -0.50
C LYS A 13 7.84 19.88 0.22
N THR A 14 8.70 19.10 -0.44
CA THR A 14 9.33 17.92 0.15
C THR A 14 10.81 18.20 0.39
N PRO A 15 11.27 18.24 1.66
CA PRO A 15 12.69 18.43 1.96
C PRO A 15 13.53 17.26 1.42
N THR A 16 14.60 17.55 0.70
CA THR A 16 15.50 16.51 0.15
C THR A 16 16.17 15.67 1.25
N ALA A 17 16.44 16.28 2.42
CA ALA A 17 16.90 15.56 3.59
C ALA A 17 15.92 14.44 4.01
N SER A 18 14.60 14.69 3.92
CA SER A 18 13.57 13.70 4.22
C SER A 18 13.52 12.59 3.17
N LEU A 19 13.80 12.89 1.89
CA LEU A 19 13.88 11.87 0.84
C LEU A 19 15.00 10.86 1.12
N LEU A 20 16.16 11.31 1.61
CA LEU A 20 17.24 10.41 2.02
C LEU A 20 16.82 9.51 3.19
N GLN A 21 16.09 10.04 4.17
CA GLN A 21 15.57 9.23 5.27
C GLN A 21 14.55 8.19 4.79
N LEU A 22 13.65 8.58 3.88
CA LEU A 22 12.70 7.67 3.25
C LEU A 22 13.42 6.54 2.50
N ALA A 23 14.45 6.84 1.71
CA ALA A 23 15.24 5.83 1.01
C ALA A 23 15.92 4.83 1.96
N ARG A 24 16.49 5.32 3.07
CA ARG A 24 17.08 4.46 4.12
C ARG A 24 16.05 3.54 4.75
N LEU A 25 14.87 4.08 5.07
CA LEU A 25 13.76 3.32 5.62
C LEU A 25 13.32 2.21 4.64
N MET A 26 13.07 2.55 3.38
CA MET A 26 12.65 1.57 2.37
C MET A 26 13.68 0.44 2.20
N ALA A 27 14.98 0.77 2.17
CA ALA A 27 16.04 -0.23 2.07
C ALA A 27 16.07 -1.17 3.28
N GLN A 28 15.97 -0.62 4.50
CA GLN A 28 15.96 -1.41 5.73
C GLN A 28 14.71 -2.29 5.86
N THR A 29 13.54 -1.78 5.47
CA THR A 29 12.28 -2.54 5.47
C THR A 29 12.35 -3.68 4.46
N LYS A 30 12.77 -3.40 3.21
CA LYS A 30 12.89 -4.42 2.16
C LYS A 30 13.83 -5.57 2.56
N ALA A 31 14.94 -5.25 3.21
CA ALA A 31 15.91 -6.24 3.68
C ALA A 31 15.40 -7.16 4.82
N LYS A 32 14.23 -6.86 5.40
CA LYS A 32 13.67 -7.57 6.56
C LYS A 32 12.24 -8.07 6.31
N LEU A 33 11.77 -8.08 5.05
CA LEU A 33 10.41 -8.54 4.72
C LEU A 33 10.18 -9.98 5.18
N ASP A 34 11.21 -10.82 5.12
CA ASP A 34 11.22 -12.22 5.55
C ASP A 34 10.81 -12.42 7.01
N ARG A 35 10.90 -11.38 7.84
CA ARG A 35 10.50 -11.42 9.25
C ARG A 35 8.98 -11.32 9.45
N ILE A 36 8.22 -10.92 8.43
CA ILE A 36 6.77 -10.77 8.49
C ILE A 36 6.13 -12.14 8.24
N VAL A 37 5.38 -12.64 9.23
CA VAL A 37 4.71 -13.96 9.18
C VAL A 37 3.19 -13.89 9.41
N CYS A 38 2.66 -12.74 9.84
CA CYS A 38 1.23 -12.56 10.07
C CYS A 38 0.45 -12.53 8.75
N PRO A 39 -0.86 -12.81 8.77
CA PRO A 39 -1.71 -12.65 7.59
C PRO A 39 -1.56 -11.26 6.95
N ALA A 40 -1.52 -11.20 5.62
CA ALA A 40 -1.27 -9.95 4.89
C ALA A 40 -2.27 -9.73 3.74
N LEU A 41 -2.94 -8.57 3.77
CA LEU A 41 -3.78 -8.05 2.69
C LEU A 41 -3.05 -6.89 2.01
N ILE A 42 -2.60 -7.07 0.78
CA ILE A 42 -1.75 -6.09 0.06
C ILE A 42 -2.58 -5.42 -1.04
N PHE A 43 -2.93 -4.15 -0.85
CA PHE A 43 -3.60 -3.36 -1.89
C PHE A 43 -2.59 -2.72 -2.84
N VAL A 44 -2.93 -2.67 -4.14
CA VAL A 44 -2.12 -2.00 -5.15
C VAL A 44 -3.01 -1.38 -6.23
N SER A 45 -2.79 -0.10 -6.52
CA SER A 45 -3.41 0.57 -7.67
C SER A 45 -2.71 0.17 -8.96
N ASP A 46 -3.48 -0.24 -9.97
CA ASP A 46 -2.91 -0.63 -11.26
C ASP A 46 -2.27 0.57 -11.99
N GLU A 47 -2.79 1.77 -11.75
CA GLU A 47 -2.31 3.04 -12.32
C GLU A 47 -1.65 3.93 -11.26
N ASP A 48 -0.77 3.36 -10.45
CA ASP A 48 0.05 4.12 -9.49
C ASP A 48 1.21 4.84 -10.20
N HIS A 49 1.20 6.18 -10.13
CA HIS A 49 2.19 7.05 -10.77
C HIS A 49 3.30 7.52 -9.79
N VAL A 50 3.24 7.11 -8.52
CA VAL A 50 4.20 7.51 -7.47
C VAL A 50 5.02 6.32 -7.02
N VAL A 51 4.35 5.20 -6.70
CA VAL A 51 4.99 3.94 -6.30
C VAL A 51 4.73 2.90 -7.37
N PRO A 52 5.77 2.35 -8.03
CA PRO A 52 5.58 1.35 -9.07
C PRO A 52 4.74 0.15 -8.56
N PRO A 53 3.69 -0.29 -9.28
CA PRO A 53 2.81 -1.38 -8.81
C PRO A 53 3.53 -2.69 -8.47
N GLY A 54 4.67 -2.96 -9.12
CA GLY A 54 5.52 -4.13 -8.81
C GLY A 54 6.08 -4.16 -7.38
N ASN A 55 5.96 -3.08 -6.59
CA ASN A 55 6.27 -3.11 -5.16
C ASN A 55 5.36 -4.09 -4.39
N ALA A 56 4.11 -4.28 -4.83
CA ALA A 56 3.22 -5.26 -4.22
C ALA A 56 3.76 -6.68 -4.38
N ASP A 57 4.31 -7.01 -5.54
CA ASP A 57 4.93 -8.31 -5.81
C ASP A 57 6.20 -8.51 -4.97
N ILE A 58 7.01 -7.45 -4.80
CA ILE A 58 8.21 -7.48 -3.92
C ILE A 58 7.80 -7.81 -2.47
N ILE A 59 6.74 -7.18 -1.96
CA ILE A 59 6.24 -7.45 -0.61
C ILE A 59 5.68 -8.87 -0.53
N PHE A 60 4.78 -9.23 -1.46
CA PHE A 60 4.12 -10.53 -1.47
C PHE A 60 5.12 -11.69 -1.50
N GLN A 61 6.17 -11.59 -2.32
CA GLN A 61 7.22 -12.61 -2.39
C GLN A 61 8.21 -12.54 -1.22
N GLY A 62 8.46 -11.33 -0.69
CA GLY A 62 9.45 -11.11 0.36
C GLY A 62 9.00 -11.53 1.76
N ILE A 63 7.69 -11.50 2.06
CA ILE A 63 7.18 -11.87 3.38
C ILE A 63 7.06 -13.39 3.55
N SER A 64 7.31 -13.87 4.77
CA SER A 64 7.18 -15.28 5.16
C SER A 64 5.76 -15.68 5.60
N SER A 65 4.78 -14.79 5.43
CA SER A 65 3.36 -15.06 5.71
C SER A 65 2.83 -16.21 4.87
N THR A 66 2.12 -17.15 5.51
CA THR A 66 1.44 -18.27 4.86
C THR A 66 0.09 -17.87 4.27
N GLU A 67 -0.61 -16.94 4.92
CA GLU A 67 -1.84 -16.32 4.43
C GLU A 67 -1.54 -14.92 3.91
N LYS A 68 -1.51 -14.76 2.58
CA LYS A 68 -1.24 -13.47 1.94
C LYS A 68 -1.98 -13.37 0.60
N GLU A 69 -2.51 -12.20 0.30
CA GLU A 69 -3.18 -11.91 -0.98
C GLU A 69 -2.84 -10.50 -1.49
N ILE A 70 -2.88 -10.34 -2.82
CA ILE A 70 -2.81 -9.02 -3.47
C ILE A 70 -4.21 -8.66 -3.99
N VAL A 71 -4.70 -7.48 -3.62
CA VAL A 71 -5.95 -6.91 -4.11
C VAL A 71 -5.64 -5.73 -5.03
N ARG A 72 -6.06 -5.86 -6.28
CA ARG A 72 -5.85 -4.88 -7.36
C ARG A 72 -6.95 -3.82 -7.33
N LEU A 73 -6.56 -2.55 -7.23
CA LEU A 73 -7.44 -1.38 -7.28
C LEU A 73 -7.39 -0.81 -8.70
N ARG A 74 -8.47 -0.99 -9.45
CA ARG A 74 -8.51 -0.66 -10.89
C ARG A 74 -8.95 0.77 -11.14
N ASN A 75 -9.63 1.40 -10.18
CA ASN A 75 -10.20 2.73 -10.32
C ASN A 75 -9.58 3.76 -9.37
N SER A 76 -8.32 3.56 -8.98
CA SER A 76 -7.59 4.48 -8.10
C SER A 76 -6.18 4.76 -8.61
N TYR A 77 -5.66 5.94 -8.32
CA TYR A 77 -4.22 6.23 -8.40
C TYR A 77 -3.54 5.96 -7.04
N HIS A 78 -2.42 6.61 -6.75
CA HIS A 78 -1.60 6.37 -5.55
C HIS A 78 -2.36 6.58 -4.23
N VAL A 79 -3.08 7.70 -4.11
CA VAL A 79 -3.82 8.07 -2.89
C VAL A 79 -5.19 7.36 -2.84
N ALA A 80 -5.17 6.04 -2.97
CA ALA A 80 -6.36 5.21 -3.19
C ALA A 80 -7.37 5.26 -2.03
N THR A 81 -6.93 5.60 -0.83
CA THR A 81 -7.79 5.76 0.36
C THR A 81 -8.76 6.94 0.27
N LEU A 82 -8.54 7.87 -0.65
CA LEU A 82 -9.46 8.97 -0.95
C LEU A 82 -10.10 8.84 -2.34
N ASP A 83 -9.68 7.84 -3.12
CA ASP A 83 -10.04 7.69 -4.53
C ASP A 83 -11.26 6.76 -4.68
N TYR A 84 -11.64 6.44 -5.91
CA TYR A 84 -12.89 5.70 -6.17
C TYR A 84 -12.95 4.30 -5.55
N ASP A 85 -11.82 3.62 -5.33
CA ASP A 85 -11.83 2.30 -4.67
C ASP A 85 -11.83 2.39 -3.14
N GLN A 86 -11.97 3.58 -2.53
CA GLN A 86 -12.09 3.73 -1.08
C GLN A 86 -13.13 2.78 -0.45
N PRO A 87 -14.37 2.64 -0.96
CA PRO A 87 -15.35 1.71 -0.38
C PRO A 87 -14.87 0.25 -0.42
N MET A 88 -14.20 -0.14 -1.51
CA MET A 88 -13.64 -1.49 -1.66
C MET A 88 -12.51 -1.75 -0.66
N ILE A 89 -11.62 -0.77 -0.43
CA ILE A 89 -10.56 -0.87 0.58
C ILE A 89 -11.19 -1.08 1.97
N ILE A 90 -12.23 -0.31 2.30
CA ILE A 90 -12.92 -0.40 3.60
C ILE A 90 -13.55 -1.79 3.77
N GLU A 91 -14.37 -2.22 2.81
CA GLU A 91 -15.08 -3.50 2.88
C GLU A 91 -14.11 -4.69 3.03
N ARG A 92 -13.12 -4.78 2.14
CA ARG A 92 -12.11 -5.84 2.16
C ARG A 92 -11.28 -5.83 3.44
N SER A 93 -10.97 -4.65 3.98
CA SER A 93 -10.25 -4.54 5.25
C SER A 93 -11.10 -5.01 6.43
N LEU A 94 -12.39 -4.65 6.47
CA LEU A 94 -13.32 -5.10 7.52
C LEU A 94 -13.50 -6.62 7.50
N GLU A 95 -13.67 -7.21 6.31
CA GLU A 95 -13.71 -8.67 6.12
C GLU A 95 -12.42 -9.33 6.63
N PHE A 96 -11.27 -8.76 6.27
CA PHE A 96 -9.97 -9.26 6.72
C PHE A 96 -9.81 -9.18 8.23
N PHE A 97 -10.22 -8.08 8.87
CA PHE A 97 -10.18 -7.94 10.32
C PHE A 97 -11.11 -8.94 11.00
N ALA A 98 -12.35 -9.10 10.52
CA ALA A 98 -13.29 -10.05 11.07
C ALA A 98 -12.78 -11.50 10.96
N LYS A 99 -12.17 -11.86 9.83
CA LYS A 99 -11.59 -13.20 9.60
C LYS A 99 -10.44 -13.51 10.56
N HIS A 100 -9.63 -12.52 10.93
CA HIS A 100 -8.42 -12.71 11.74
C HIS A 100 -8.54 -12.11 13.14
N ALA A 101 -9.75 -11.83 13.62
CA ALA A 101 -10.02 -11.43 14.99
C ALA A 101 -9.86 -12.65 15.92
N GLY A 102 -8.62 -12.90 16.35
CA GLY A 102 -8.20 -13.93 17.29
C GLY A 102 -6.88 -13.55 17.96
#